data_AF-A0A928CSP1-F1
#
_entry.id   AF-A0A928CSP1-F1
#
_cell.length_a   1.000
_cell.length_b   1.000
_cell.length_c   1.000
_cell.angle_alpha   90.00
_cell.angle_beta   90.00
_cell.angle_gamma   90.00
#
_symmetry.space_group_name_H-M   'P 1'
#
loop_
_entity.id
_entity.type
_entity.pdbx_description
1 polymer ?
#
loop_
_entity_poly.entity_id
_entity_poly.type
_entity_poly.pdbx_seq_one_letter_code
_entity_poly.pdbx_strand_id
1 'polypeptide(L)'
;MKSVVKMMVGAVLLTAFGTVVAQEPPAALNSAADWNKNANVTDVDGVINVKKNNVILLSKKFDIDPAKKYTLKFSCRAVNIEKDGDRSQIYAGFNVLDKNGRVINCYNCCTVPNTLTEVAEDAPKGAKVIKVKDASKFRKPYGTLNAGAKDDLSDLPNYNLLGFVTDFVQKDGVWEVSLQSPLSRPVKAGTAVREHLRGGYLYTAGVKSTGKDWITMSGTITGVRKGAWTGSAWPAGAVKAQVVILVNWNNKKLETQFKDISLTVK
;
A
#
# COMPACT_ATOMS: atom_id res chain seq x y z
N MET A 1 31.00 56.40 -45.43
CA MET A 1 30.40 55.31 -46.23
C MET A 1 29.75 54.33 -45.25
N LYS A 2 28.41 54.27 -45.28
CA LYS A 2 27.45 53.30 -44.74
C LYS A 2 27.70 52.62 -43.36
N SER A 3 26.86 53.06 -42.42
CA SER A 3 26.36 52.32 -41.24
C SER A 3 25.84 50.92 -41.62
N VAL A 4 26.15 49.91 -40.80
CA VAL A 4 25.44 48.63 -40.79
C VAL A 4 25.09 48.28 -39.34
N VAL A 5 23.79 48.43 -39.07
CA VAL A 5 23.06 47.93 -37.92
C VAL A 5 23.25 46.41 -37.81
N LYS A 6 23.70 45.91 -36.65
CA LYS A 6 23.55 44.49 -36.30
C LYS A 6 22.39 44.35 -35.33
N MET A 7 21.28 43.84 -35.86
CA MET A 7 20.09 43.42 -35.10
C MET A 7 20.46 42.45 -33.97
N MET A 8 20.02 42.77 -32.76
CA MET A 8 19.78 41.78 -31.71
C MET A 8 18.60 40.91 -32.14
N VAL A 9 18.84 39.63 -32.39
CA VAL A 9 17.78 38.61 -32.46
C VAL A 9 17.75 37.93 -31.09
N GLY A 10 16.71 38.21 -30.33
CA GLY A 10 16.43 37.53 -29.06
C GLY A 10 16.06 36.08 -29.33
N ALA A 11 16.82 35.15 -28.76
CA ALA A 11 16.46 33.74 -28.74
C ALA A 11 15.40 33.52 -27.64
N VAL A 12 14.15 33.34 -28.03
CA VAL A 12 13.12 32.80 -27.16
C VAL A 12 13.45 31.33 -26.92
N LEU A 13 13.96 31.03 -25.72
CA LEU A 13 14.10 29.66 -25.22
C LEU A 13 12.69 29.07 -25.04
N LEU A 14 12.23 28.31 -26.02
CA LEU A 14 11.08 27.44 -25.87
C LEU A 14 11.47 26.32 -24.89
N THR A 15 11.12 26.45 -23.62
CA THR A 15 11.23 25.35 -22.66
C THR A 15 10.28 24.25 -23.10
N ALA A 16 10.81 23.22 -23.75
CA ALA A 16 10.11 21.97 -23.97
C ALA A 16 9.80 21.36 -22.60
N PHE A 17 8.57 21.55 -22.13
CA PHE A 17 8.01 20.69 -21.10
C PHE A 17 7.97 19.29 -21.70
N GLY A 18 8.95 18.47 -21.35
CA GLY A 18 8.94 17.06 -21.68
C GLY A 18 7.67 16.46 -21.13
N THR A 19 6.74 16.09 -22.01
CA THR A 19 5.65 15.19 -21.68
C THR A 19 6.27 13.92 -21.12
N VAL A 20 6.13 13.71 -19.81
CA VAL A 20 6.33 12.39 -19.22
C VAL A 20 5.30 11.49 -19.89
N VAL A 21 5.74 10.72 -20.88
CA VAL A 21 4.90 9.68 -21.48
C VAL A 21 4.64 8.71 -20.34
N ALA A 22 3.40 8.71 -19.83
CA ALA A 22 2.97 7.75 -18.83
C ALA A 22 3.24 6.36 -19.40
N GLN A 23 4.15 5.63 -18.77
CA GLN A 23 4.50 4.29 -19.21
C GLN A 23 3.23 3.42 -19.15
N GLU A 24 2.81 2.89 -20.31
CA GLU A 24 1.69 1.97 -20.38
C GLU A 24 1.92 0.77 -19.44
N PRO A 25 0.86 0.21 -18.82
CA PRO A 25 1.00 -0.97 -17.99
C PRO A 25 1.72 -2.09 -18.77
N PRO A 26 2.57 -2.90 -18.12
CA PRO A 26 3.36 -3.91 -18.81
C PRO A 26 2.44 -4.92 -19.52
N ALA A 27 2.71 -5.11 -20.82
CA ALA A 27 1.93 -5.96 -21.73
C ALA A 27 2.06 -7.48 -21.46
N ALA A 28 3.04 -7.92 -20.67
CA ALA A 28 3.26 -9.32 -20.29
C ALA A 28 3.24 -9.49 -18.77
N LEU A 29 2.37 -10.39 -18.29
CA LEU A 29 2.19 -10.73 -16.87
C LEU A 29 2.12 -12.24 -16.62
N ASN A 30 2.26 -13.06 -17.67
CA ASN A 30 1.96 -14.49 -17.66
C ASN A 30 3.21 -15.38 -17.74
N SER A 31 4.41 -14.82 -17.56
CA SER A 31 5.66 -15.57 -17.40
C SER A 31 6.25 -15.35 -16.01
N ALA A 32 7.02 -16.30 -15.47
CA ALA A 32 7.71 -16.13 -14.20
C ALA A 32 8.74 -14.99 -14.24
N ALA A 33 9.30 -14.70 -15.43
CA ALA A 33 10.27 -13.62 -15.65
C ALA A 33 9.67 -12.22 -15.50
N ASP A 34 8.34 -12.07 -15.59
CA ASP A 34 7.65 -10.79 -15.37
C ASP A 34 7.67 -10.39 -13.88
N TRP A 35 7.87 -11.36 -12.98
CA TRP A 35 7.83 -11.20 -11.53
C TRP A 35 9.24 -11.11 -10.94
N ASN A 36 9.34 -10.50 -9.75
CA ASN A 36 10.61 -10.47 -9.02
C ASN A 36 11.14 -11.88 -8.79
N LYS A 37 12.44 -12.06 -9.03
CA LYS A 37 13.12 -13.37 -8.95
C LYS A 37 12.70 -14.12 -7.68
N ASN A 38 12.08 -15.27 -7.88
CA ASN A 38 11.53 -16.09 -6.81
C ASN A 38 11.56 -17.56 -7.21
N ALA A 39 12.30 -18.38 -6.45
CA ALA A 39 12.47 -19.80 -6.76
C ALA A 39 11.17 -20.64 -6.61
N ASN A 40 10.13 -20.08 -5.99
CA ASN A 40 8.82 -20.73 -5.87
C ASN A 40 7.86 -20.34 -7.00
N VAL A 41 8.30 -19.54 -7.98
CA VAL A 41 7.49 -19.10 -9.11
C VAL A 41 8.11 -19.67 -10.38
N THR A 42 7.34 -20.45 -11.09
CA THR A 42 7.69 -21.03 -12.39
C THR A 42 6.55 -20.81 -13.35
N ASP A 43 6.78 -20.94 -14.65
CA ASP A 43 5.71 -20.95 -15.64
C ASP A 43 5.93 -22.04 -16.67
N VAL A 44 4.83 -22.55 -17.21
CA VAL A 44 4.79 -23.47 -18.35
C VAL A 44 3.58 -23.06 -19.19
N ASP A 45 3.79 -22.82 -20.48
CA ASP A 45 2.75 -22.47 -21.46
C ASP A 45 1.82 -21.32 -21.01
N GLY A 46 2.39 -20.27 -20.41
CA GLY A 46 1.64 -19.09 -19.95
C GLY A 46 0.82 -19.30 -18.67
N VAL A 47 1.02 -20.43 -17.99
CA VAL A 47 0.45 -20.71 -16.66
C VAL A 47 1.54 -20.58 -15.60
N ILE A 48 1.40 -19.57 -14.75
CA ILE A 48 2.31 -19.35 -13.63
C ILE A 48 1.92 -20.30 -12.49
N ASN A 49 2.87 -21.06 -11.97
CA ASN A 49 2.73 -21.89 -10.80
C ASN A 49 3.48 -21.27 -9.61
N VAL A 50 2.82 -21.18 -8.46
CA VAL A 50 3.38 -20.62 -7.22
C VAL A 50 3.29 -21.65 -6.11
N LYS A 51 4.45 -22.02 -5.55
CA LYS A 51 4.56 -22.98 -4.45
C LYS A 51 4.59 -22.30 -3.10
N LYS A 52 4.03 -22.98 -2.09
CA LYS A 52 4.01 -22.55 -0.68
C LYS A 52 3.28 -21.22 -0.48
N ASN A 53 3.17 -20.77 0.77
CA ASN A 53 2.69 -19.43 1.04
C ASN A 53 3.73 -18.43 0.52
N ASN A 54 3.33 -17.55 -0.40
CA ASN A 54 4.27 -16.67 -1.08
C ASN A 54 3.68 -15.30 -1.38
N VAL A 55 4.55 -14.32 -1.58
CA VAL A 55 4.19 -12.98 -2.07
C VAL A 55 4.93 -12.78 -3.39
N ILE A 56 4.18 -12.71 -4.48
CA ILE A 56 4.75 -12.41 -5.79
C ILE A 56 4.47 -10.95 -6.12
N LEU A 57 5.51 -10.24 -6.56
CA LEU A 57 5.42 -8.84 -6.97
C LEU A 57 5.91 -8.72 -8.40
N LEU A 58 5.16 -8.00 -9.21
CA LEU A 58 5.56 -7.68 -10.57
C LEU A 58 6.87 -6.89 -10.53
N SER A 59 7.83 -7.24 -11.40
CA SER A 59 9.13 -6.56 -11.42
C SER A 59 9.02 -5.13 -11.92
N LYS A 60 8.19 -4.92 -12.94
CA LYS A 60 7.93 -3.59 -13.49
C LYS A 60 6.93 -2.84 -12.61
N LYS A 61 7.32 -1.64 -12.23
CA LYS A 61 6.44 -0.63 -11.64
C LYS A 61 5.84 0.21 -12.75
N PHE A 62 4.68 0.79 -12.51
CA PHE A 62 4.03 1.74 -13.39
C PHE A 62 3.65 3.00 -12.61
N ASP A 63 3.59 4.12 -13.32
CA ASP A 63 3.14 5.39 -12.76
C ASP A 63 1.62 5.40 -12.62
N ILE A 64 1.14 6.00 -11.53
CA ILE A 64 -0.29 6.13 -11.24
C ILE A 64 -0.75 7.48 -11.76
N ASP A 65 -1.70 7.43 -12.69
CA ASP A 65 -2.61 8.54 -13.00
C ASP A 65 -3.95 8.30 -12.30
N PRO A 66 -4.30 9.04 -11.23
CA PRO A 66 -5.55 8.85 -10.51
C PRO A 66 -6.82 9.15 -11.32
N ALA A 67 -6.72 9.88 -12.43
CA ALA A 67 -7.86 10.12 -13.32
C ALA A 67 -8.21 8.89 -14.16
N LYS A 68 -7.27 7.94 -14.29
CA LYS A 68 -7.47 6.68 -15.02
C LYS A 68 -8.05 5.60 -14.12
N LYS A 69 -8.64 4.61 -14.78
CA LYS A 69 -9.22 3.40 -14.19
C LYS A 69 -8.31 2.21 -14.48
N TYR A 70 -7.84 1.54 -13.42
CA TYR A 70 -6.96 0.38 -13.52
C TYR A 70 -7.74 -0.87 -13.13
N THR A 71 -7.82 -1.85 -14.00
CA THR A 71 -8.49 -3.13 -13.75
C THR A 71 -7.46 -4.26 -13.76
N LEU A 72 -7.29 -4.92 -12.62
CA LEU A 72 -6.51 -6.14 -12.48
C LEU A 72 -7.45 -7.35 -12.58
N LYS A 73 -7.17 -8.27 -13.49
CA LYS A 73 -7.94 -9.49 -13.69
C LYS A 73 -7.01 -10.68 -13.91
N PHE A 74 -7.37 -11.84 -13.37
CA PHE A 74 -6.67 -13.11 -13.62
C PHE A 74 -7.57 -14.30 -13.27
N SER A 75 -7.20 -15.48 -13.76
CA SER A 75 -7.79 -16.76 -13.35
C SER A 75 -6.83 -17.51 -12.42
N CYS A 76 -7.33 -18.18 -11.39
CA CYS A 76 -6.52 -18.99 -10.49
C CYS A 76 -7.19 -20.29 -10.04
N ARG A 77 -6.39 -21.30 -9.72
CA ARG A 77 -6.80 -22.55 -9.07
C ARG A 77 -5.69 -23.09 -8.18
N ALA A 78 -6.07 -23.78 -7.11
CA ALA A 78 -5.14 -24.57 -6.31
C ALA A 78 -4.86 -25.92 -6.99
N VAL A 79 -3.63 -26.39 -6.89
CA VAL A 79 -3.19 -27.72 -7.32
C VAL A 79 -2.50 -28.43 -6.16
N ASN A 80 -2.25 -29.74 -6.32
CA ASN A 80 -1.69 -30.60 -5.26
C ASN A 80 -2.53 -30.56 -3.96
N ILE A 81 -3.85 -30.59 -4.10
CA ILE A 81 -4.79 -30.71 -2.99
C ILE A 81 -4.78 -32.15 -2.49
N GLU A 82 -4.17 -32.38 -1.32
CA GLU A 82 -4.06 -33.70 -0.66
C GLU A 82 -5.31 -34.04 0.17
N LYS A 83 -5.96 -33.03 0.77
CA LYS A 83 -7.13 -33.19 1.64
C LYS A 83 -8.33 -32.51 1.04
N ASP A 84 -9.49 -33.17 1.14
CA ASP A 84 -10.73 -32.54 0.74
C ASP A 84 -10.99 -31.28 1.58
N GLY A 85 -11.44 -30.21 0.92
CA GLY A 85 -11.61 -28.89 1.54
C GLY A 85 -10.36 -28.01 1.63
N ASP A 86 -9.15 -28.50 1.28
CA ASP A 86 -7.98 -27.62 1.18
C ASP A 86 -8.19 -26.58 0.06
N ARG A 87 -7.99 -25.31 0.41
CA ARG A 87 -8.13 -24.18 -0.50
C ARG A 87 -6.94 -23.24 -0.36
N SER A 88 -6.51 -22.67 -1.47
CA SER A 88 -5.53 -21.59 -1.48
C SER A 88 -6.22 -20.26 -1.24
N GLN A 89 -5.84 -19.56 -0.18
CA GLN A 89 -6.26 -18.19 0.07
C GLN A 89 -5.39 -17.21 -0.70
N ILE A 90 -6.03 -16.44 -1.58
CA ILE A 90 -5.41 -15.47 -2.48
C ILE A 90 -5.82 -14.06 -2.07
N TYR A 91 -4.84 -13.16 -2.00
CA TYR A 91 -5.06 -11.72 -1.88
C TYR A 91 -4.38 -11.03 -3.05
N ALA A 92 -5.08 -10.18 -3.79
CA ALA A 92 -4.51 -9.58 -5.00
C ALA A 92 -4.84 -8.10 -5.17
N GLY A 93 -3.85 -7.35 -5.64
CA GLY A 93 -3.98 -5.91 -5.88
C GLY A 93 -2.64 -5.25 -6.11
N PHE A 94 -2.35 -4.17 -5.39
CA PHE A 94 -1.16 -3.34 -5.64
C PHE A 94 -0.30 -3.13 -4.40
N ASN A 95 1.02 -3.19 -4.61
CA ASN A 95 2.01 -2.58 -3.74
C ASN A 95 2.23 -1.14 -4.22
N VAL A 96 1.95 -0.17 -3.35
CA VAL A 96 1.85 1.25 -3.71
C VAL A 96 3.03 2.01 -3.14
N LEU A 97 3.60 2.93 -3.92
CA LEU A 97 4.77 3.70 -3.56
C LEU A 97 4.54 5.20 -3.71
N ASP A 98 5.22 5.97 -2.86
CA ASP A 98 5.29 7.42 -2.94
C ASP A 98 6.33 7.90 -3.96
N LYS A 99 6.45 9.22 -4.12
CA LYS A 99 7.39 9.87 -5.05
C LYS A 99 8.86 9.58 -4.78
N ASN A 100 9.19 9.14 -3.57
CA ASN A 100 10.54 8.77 -3.18
C ASN A 100 10.77 7.26 -3.28
N GLY A 101 9.81 6.50 -3.83
CA GLY A 101 9.87 5.04 -3.92
C GLY A 101 9.68 4.33 -2.58
N ARG A 102 9.16 5.02 -1.55
CA ARG A 102 8.82 4.39 -0.26
C ARG A 102 7.48 3.71 -0.38
N VAL A 103 7.37 2.49 0.14
CA VAL A 103 6.09 1.79 0.22
C VAL A 103 5.13 2.58 1.11
N ILE A 104 3.91 2.77 0.63
CA ILE A 104 2.79 3.26 1.43
C ILE A 104 2.04 2.04 1.94
N ASN A 105 1.84 1.95 3.25
CA ASN A 105 1.04 0.91 3.89
C ASN A 105 -0.26 1.48 4.48
N CYS A 106 -1.16 0.60 4.88
CA CYS A 106 -2.41 0.96 5.56
C CYS A 106 -2.17 1.92 6.75
N TYR A 107 -1.17 1.63 7.60
CA TYR A 107 -0.88 2.47 8.76
C TYR A 107 -0.27 3.85 8.40
N ASN A 108 0.09 4.11 7.15
CA ASN A 108 0.51 5.44 6.71
C ASN A 108 -0.65 6.33 6.28
N CYS A 109 -1.77 5.74 5.82
CA CYS A 109 -2.86 6.49 5.18
C CYS A 109 -4.25 6.24 5.75
N CYS A 110 -4.48 5.12 6.44
CA CYS A 110 -5.80 4.74 6.93
C CYS A 110 -6.02 5.25 8.35
N THR A 111 -6.66 6.39 8.48
CA THR A 111 -6.96 6.98 9.79
C THR A 111 -8.15 6.26 10.43
N VAL A 112 -8.14 6.15 11.75
CA VAL A 112 -9.36 5.91 12.51
C VAL A 112 -10.08 7.26 12.68
N PRO A 113 -11.38 7.36 12.33
CA PRO A 113 -12.12 8.61 12.51
C PRO A 113 -12.18 9.04 13.97
N ASN A 114 -12.10 10.35 14.21
CA ASN A 114 -12.29 10.97 15.53
C ASN A 114 -11.28 10.54 16.61
N THR A 115 -10.07 10.11 16.23
CA THR A 115 -8.99 9.73 17.16
C THR A 115 -7.81 10.71 17.16
N LEU A 116 -7.95 11.90 16.55
CA LEU A 116 -6.92 12.93 16.70
C LEU A 116 -6.94 13.42 18.15
N THR A 117 -5.78 13.43 18.78
CA THR A 117 -5.59 13.89 20.14
C THR A 117 -4.16 14.41 20.30
N GLU A 118 -3.77 14.80 21.50
CA GLU A 118 -2.41 15.23 21.81
C GLU A 118 -1.79 14.40 22.91
N VAL A 119 -0.47 14.27 22.85
CA VAL A 119 0.35 13.72 23.93
C VAL A 119 0.23 14.62 25.15
N ALA A 120 -0.11 14.04 26.30
CA ALA A 120 -0.37 14.78 27.54
C ALA A 120 0.91 15.17 28.28
N GLU A 121 1.95 14.34 28.21
CA GLU A 121 3.22 14.52 28.91
C GLU A 121 4.39 14.07 28.02
N ASP A 122 5.58 14.63 28.24
CA ASP A 122 6.80 14.21 27.53
C ASP A 122 7.05 12.69 27.72
N ALA A 123 7.21 11.97 26.61
CA ALA A 123 7.57 10.56 26.60
C ALA A 123 9.02 10.40 26.10
N PRO A 124 9.94 9.84 26.91
CA PRO A 124 11.32 9.65 26.49
C PRO A 124 11.47 8.52 25.47
N LYS A 125 12.59 8.52 24.74
CA LYS A 125 13.02 7.35 23.96
C LYS A 125 13.07 6.12 24.88
N GLY A 126 12.60 4.98 24.40
CA GLY A 126 12.54 3.74 25.17
C GLY A 126 11.26 3.55 26.00
N ALA A 127 10.39 4.57 26.11
CA ALA A 127 9.09 4.37 26.76
C ALA A 127 8.20 3.43 25.93
N LYS A 128 7.42 2.57 26.62
CA LYS A 128 6.41 1.69 26.01
C LYS A 128 4.98 2.17 26.22
N VAL A 129 4.77 3.22 27.02
CA VAL A 129 3.47 3.81 27.28
C VAL A 129 3.54 5.29 26.92
N ILE A 130 2.54 5.77 26.20
CA ILE A 130 2.36 7.19 25.91
C ILE A 130 1.06 7.64 26.56
N LYS A 131 1.12 8.73 27.30
CA LYS A 131 -0.07 9.40 27.83
C LYS A 131 -0.64 10.35 26.79
N VAL A 132 -1.92 10.24 26.49
CA VAL A 132 -2.65 11.13 25.58
C VAL A 132 -3.86 11.73 26.27
N LYS A 133 -4.29 12.90 25.81
CA LYS A 133 -5.42 13.63 26.41
C LYS A 133 -6.74 12.86 26.29
N ASP A 134 -6.98 12.23 25.14
CA ASP A 134 -8.20 11.46 24.90
C ASP A 134 -7.96 10.31 23.93
N ALA A 135 -8.19 9.08 24.39
CA ALA A 135 -8.22 7.87 23.56
C ALA A 135 -9.60 7.17 23.60
N SER A 136 -10.66 7.85 24.04
CA SER A 136 -12.01 7.29 24.19
C SER A 136 -12.64 6.80 22.88
N LYS A 137 -12.14 7.28 21.74
CA LYS A 137 -12.57 6.87 20.39
C LYS A 137 -11.63 5.86 19.72
N PHE A 138 -10.51 5.52 20.36
CA PHE A 138 -9.62 4.49 19.85
C PHE A 138 -10.37 3.16 19.87
N ARG A 139 -10.06 2.27 18.93
CA ARG A 139 -10.87 1.05 18.74
C ARG A 139 -10.04 -0.19 18.54
N LYS A 140 -10.64 -1.33 18.92
CA LYS A 140 -10.13 -2.65 18.57
C LYS A 140 -10.67 -3.08 17.19
N PRO A 141 -9.94 -3.90 16.41
CA PRO A 141 -8.58 -4.38 16.69
C PRO A 141 -7.57 -3.22 16.67
N TYR A 142 -6.58 -3.29 17.57
CA TYR A 142 -5.67 -2.17 17.80
C TYR A 142 -4.90 -1.76 16.54
N GLY A 143 -4.84 -0.45 16.32
CA GLY A 143 -4.13 0.18 15.23
C GLY A 143 -2.64 0.44 15.48
N THR A 144 -2.15 1.50 14.87
CA THR A 144 -0.89 2.16 15.18
C THR A 144 -1.15 3.56 15.71
N LEU A 145 -0.19 4.10 16.44
CA LEU A 145 -0.20 5.51 16.82
C LEU A 145 0.80 6.28 15.97
N ASN A 146 0.34 7.31 15.27
CA ASN A 146 1.17 8.14 14.39
C ASN A 146 1.20 9.57 14.91
N ALA A 147 2.38 10.21 14.91
CA ALA A 147 2.58 11.59 15.35
C ALA A 147 2.49 12.59 14.18
N GLY A 148 2.34 13.87 14.52
CA GLY A 148 2.23 14.96 13.54
C GLY A 148 0.98 14.84 12.68
N ALA A 149 -0.07 14.22 13.20
CA ALA A 149 -1.34 14.08 12.50
C ALA A 149 -2.04 15.43 12.38
N LYS A 150 -2.75 15.65 11.27
CA LYS A 150 -3.47 16.91 11.00
C LYS A 150 -4.94 16.66 10.70
N ASP A 151 -5.81 17.58 11.12
CA ASP A 151 -7.26 17.47 10.89
C ASP A 151 -7.64 17.39 9.41
N ASP A 152 -6.94 18.15 8.55
CA ASP A 152 -7.18 18.19 7.11
C ASP A 152 -6.57 17.01 6.32
N LEU A 153 -5.96 16.05 7.04
CA LEU A 153 -5.26 14.89 6.48
C LEU A 153 -4.11 15.24 5.52
N SER A 154 -3.58 16.47 5.58
CA SER A 154 -2.44 16.90 4.76
C SER A 154 -1.11 16.26 5.20
N ASP A 155 -1.10 15.54 6.31
CA ASP A 155 0.02 14.72 6.78
C ASP A 155 0.15 13.37 6.07
N LEU A 156 -0.86 12.95 5.29
CA LEU A 156 -0.85 11.64 4.62
C LEU A 156 -0.03 11.66 3.31
N PRO A 157 0.78 10.63 3.01
CA PRO A 157 1.10 9.47 3.85
C PRO A 157 1.95 9.87 5.07
N ASN A 158 1.49 9.49 6.26
CA ASN A 158 2.15 9.82 7.51
C ASN A 158 3.17 8.71 7.86
N TYR A 159 4.46 9.05 7.79
CA TYR A 159 5.57 8.15 8.11
C TYR A 159 6.07 8.29 9.56
N ASN A 160 5.46 9.17 10.36
CA ASN A 160 5.85 9.43 11.74
C ASN A 160 5.22 8.41 12.71
N LEU A 161 5.37 7.12 12.43
CA LEU A 161 4.90 6.02 13.27
C LEU A 161 5.59 6.05 14.64
N LEU A 162 4.81 6.04 15.72
CA LEU A 162 5.30 5.89 17.09
C LEU A 162 5.35 4.43 17.51
N GLY A 163 4.36 3.63 17.11
CA GLY A 163 4.34 2.19 17.37
C GLY A 163 3.00 1.53 17.10
N PHE A 164 2.98 0.19 17.19
CA PHE A 164 1.75 -0.60 17.16
C PHE A 164 1.11 -0.59 18.56
N VAL A 165 -0.17 -0.26 18.63
CA VAL A 165 -0.90 -0.20 19.90
C VAL A 165 -1.22 -1.62 20.36
N THR A 166 -1.04 -1.89 21.65
CA THR A 166 -1.41 -3.16 22.29
C THR A 166 -2.48 -2.99 23.34
N ASP A 167 -2.62 -1.79 23.90
CA ASP A 167 -3.69 -1.47 24.82
C ASP A 167 -3.92 0.04 24.94
N PHE A 168 -5.10 0.44 25.40
CA PHE A 168 -5.37 1.80 25.86
C PHE A 168 -6.34 1.78 27.04
N VAL A 169 -6.00 2.49 28.10
CA VAL A 169 -6.77 2.52 29.35
C VAL A 169 -6.74 3.93 29.94
N GLN A 170 -7.86 4.36 30.51
CA GLN A 170 -7.91 5.62 31.25
C GLN A 170 -7.49 5.38 32.70
N LYS A 171 -6.52 6.17 33.18
CA LYS A 171 -6.05 6.18 34.57
C LYS A 171 -5.80 7.62 35.00
N ASP A 172 -6.24 7.99 36.21
CA ASP A 172 -5.98 9.29 36.80
C ASP A 172 -6.30 10.49 35.88
N GLY A 173 -7.38 10.38 35.10
CA GLY A 173 -7.84 11.42 34.18
C GLY A 173 -7.07 11.53 32.86
N VAL A 174 -6.08 10.66 32.61
CA VAL A 174 -5.33 10.59 31.34
C VAL A 174 -5.48 9.22 30.68
N TRP A 175 -5.32 9.15 29.36
CA TRP A 175 -5.31 7.87 28.65
C TRP A 175 -3.88 7.38 28.46
N GLU A 176 -3.57 6.19 28.98
CA GLU A 176 -2.34 5.48 28.73
C GLU A 176 -2.49 4.58 27.50
N VAL A 177 -1.69 4.81 26.46
CA VAL A 177 -1.62 3.98 25.26
C VAL A 177 -0.34 3.15 25.30
N SER A 178 -0.50 1.83 25.37
CA SER A 178 0.62 0.88 25.38
C SER A 178 1.05 0.51 23.97
N LEU A 179 2.36 0.47 23.74
CA LEU A 179 2.99 0.16 22.46
C LEU A 179 3.69 -1.21 22.51
N GLN A 180 3.62 -1.94 21.39
CA GLN A 180 4.28 -3.23 21.23
C GLN A 180 5.80 -3.14 21.37
N SER A 181 6.39 -2.06 20.84
CA SER A 181 7.83 -1.80 20.89
C SER A 181 8.11 -0.47 21.58
N PRO A 182 9.24 -0.33 22.29
CA PRO A 182 9.65 0.94 22.85
C PRO A 182 9.77 2.04 21.79
N LEU A 183 9.51 3.28 22.18
CA LEU A 183 9.70 4.43 21.32
C LEU A 183 11.15 4.53 20.82
N SER A 184 11.33 4.65 19.50
CA SER A 184 12.64 4.84 18.88
C SER A 184 13.19 6.27 19.08
N ARG A 185 12.32 7.22 19.43
CA ARG A 185 12.61 8.65 19.62
C ARG A 185 11.73 9.25 20.72
N PRO A 186 12.15 10.35 21.39
CA PRO A 186 11.28 11.03 22.33
C PRO A 186 10.08 11.70 21.62
N VAL A 187 9.01 11.94 22.37
CA VAL A 187 7.80 12.63 21.92
C VAL A 187 7.41 13.67 22.97
N LYS A 188 7.16 14.91 22.56
CA LYS A 188 6.86 16.02 23.48
C LYS A 188 5.37 16.13 23.79
N ALA A 189 5.04 16.63 24.98
CA ALA A 189 3.69 17.08 25.31
C ALA A 189 3.16 18.05 24.25
N GLY A 190 1.87 17.98 23.95
CA GLY A 190 1.22 18.75 22.87
C GLY A 190 1.46 18.20 21.46
N THR A 191 2.25 17.14 21.28
CA THR A 191 2.39 16.52 19.95
C THR A 191 1.06 15.91 19.52
N ALA A 192 0.51 16.37 18.39
CA ALA A 192 -0.68 15.80 17.79
C ALA A 192 -0.43 14.34 17.35
N VAL A 193 -1.32 13.43 17.73
CA VAL A 193 -1.24 12.00 17.41
C VAL A 193 -2.60 11.47 16.97
N ARG A 194 -2.61 10.44 16.14
CA ARG A 194 -3.84 9.80 15.65
C ARG A 194 -3.66 8.28 15.54
N GLU A 195 -4.71 7.54 15.91
CA GLU A 195 -4.79 6.11 15.61
C GLU A 195 -4.98 5.86 14.09
N HIS A 196 -4.15 4.99 13.53
CA HIS A 196 -4.28 4.50 12.15
C HIS A 196 -4.56 2.99 12.15
N LEU A 197 -5.26 2.49 11.14
CA LEU A 197 -5.49 1.05 11.00
C LEU A 197 -4.23 0.32 10.55
N ARG A 198 -4.12 -0.94 10.97
CA ARG A 198 -3.16 -1.90 10.41
C ARG A 198 -3.72 -2.49 9.12
N GLY A 199 -2.84 -3.02 8.28
CA GLY A 199 -3.25 -3.70 7.05
C GLY A 199 -2.07 -4.17 6.23
N GLY A 200 -2.37 -4.94 5.19
CA GLY A 200 -1.39 -5.36 4.18
C GLY A 200 -1.40 -4.45 2.97
N TYR A 201 -1.22 -5.05 1.79
CA TYR A 201 -1.27 -4.36 0.51
C TYR A 201 -2.68 -3.86 0.16
N LEU A 202 -2.80 -3.14 -0.96
CA LEU A 202 -4.07 -2.62 -1.44
C LEU A 202 -4.78 -3.68 -2.29
N TYR A 203 -5.57 -4.55 -1.65
CA TYR A 203 -6.20 -5.73 -2.28
C TYR A 203 -7.36 -5.38 -3.23
N THR A 204 -7.04 -4.75 -4.36
CA THR A 204 -7.98 -4.27 -5.37
C THR A 204 -8.82 -5.37 -5.99
N ALA A 205 -8.21 -6.52 -6.35
CA ALA A 205 -8.93 -7.70 -6.84
C ALA A 205 -9.53 -8.55 -5.70
N GLY A 206 -9.41 -8.08 -4.46
CA GLY A 206 -10.02 -8.67 -3.28
C GLY A 206 -9.27 -9.88 -2.73
N VAL A 207 -10.01 -10.64 -1.92
CA VAL A 207 -9.55 -11.85 -1.24
C VAL A 207 -10.50 -12.99 -1.59
N LYS A 208 -9.96 -14.12 -2.06
CA LYS A 208 -10.75 -15.31 -2.41
C LYS A 208 -10.02 -16.58 -2.02
N SER A 209 -10.79 -17.62 -1.72
CA SER A 209 -10.27 -18.98 -1.55
C SER A 209 -10.57 -19.79 -2.80
N THR A 210 -9.56 -20.38 -3.43
CA THR A 210 -9.71 -21.18 -4.65
C THR A 210 -9.39 -22.66 -4.40
N GLY A 211 -10.11 -23.54 -5.09
CA GLY A 211 -9.96 -25.00 -5.06
C GLY A 211 -9.40 -25.51 -6.39
N LYS A 212 -9.78 -26.72 -6.80
CA LYS A 212 -9.29 -27.35 -8.05
C LYS A 212 -9.80 -26.65 -9.32
N ASP A 213 -10.95 -25.99 -9.23
CA ASP A 213 -11.58 -25.33 -10.38
C ASP A 213 -11.00 -23.94 -10.61
N TRP A 214 -10.90 -23.57 -11.89
CA TRP A 214 -10.52 -22.22 -12.27
C TRP A 214 -11.61 -21.22 -11.83
N ILE A 215 -11.19 -20.22 -11.07
CA ILE A 215 -12.02 -19.06 -10.76
C ILE A 215 -11.37 -17.81 -11.32
N THR A 216 -12.18 -16.81 -11.65
CA THR A 216 -11.68 -15.49 -12.04
C THR A 216 -11.75 -14.52 -10.86
N MET A 217 -10.65 -13.80 -10.63
CA MET A 217 -10.61 -12.65 -9.75
C MET A 217 -10.47 -11.39 -10.59
N SER A 218 -11.16 -10.32 -10.18
CA SER A 218 -11.09 -9.02 -10.85
C SER A 218 -11.36 -7.90 -9.85
N GLY A 219 -10.69 -6.78 -10.03
CA GLY A 219 -10.87 -5.59 -9.23
C GLY A 219 -10.48 -4.34 -9.98
N THR A 220 -11.05 -3.21 -9.59
CA THR A 220 -10.77 -1.93 -10.22
C THR A 220 -10.50 -0.84 -9.20
N ILE A 221 -9.51 -0.01 -9.49
CA ILE A 221 -9.12 1.15 -8.70
C ILE A 221 -9.09 2.42 -9.57
N THR A 222 -9.58 3.54 -9.02
CA THR A 222 -9.55 4.86 -9.65
C THR A 222 -9.69 5.96 -8.59
N GLY A 223 -9.26 7.18 -8.90
CA GLY A 223 -9.32 8.31 -7.98
C GLY A 223 -8.43 8.15 -6.75
N VAL A 224 -8.49 9.16 -5.88
CA VAL A 224 -7.74 9.19 -4.61
C VAL A 224 -8.73 9.28 -3.46
N ARG A 225 -8.50 8.49 -2.40
CA ARG A 225 -9.24 8.60 -1.14
C ARG A 225 -8.29 8.84 0.02
N LYS A 226 -8.36 10.03 0.63
CA LYS A 226 -7.60 10.37 1.84
C LYS A 226 -8.20 9.65 3.06
N GLY A 227 -7.35 9.29 4.02
CA GLY A 227 -7.77 8.71 5.30
C GLY A 227 -8.26 7.26 5.22
N ALA A 228 -8.24 6.61 4.06
CA ALA A 228 -8.80 5.28 3.87
C ALA A 228 -7.84 4.33 3.14
N TRP A 229 -7.99 3.03 3.39
CA TRP A 229 -7.26 1.95 2.71
C TRP A 229 -8.24 0.99 2.05
N THR A 230 -8.67 1.32 0.84
CA THR A 230 -9.71 0.59 0.11
C THR A 230 -9.22 0.17 -1.26
N GLY A 231 -9.49 -1.07 -1.66
CA GLY A 231 -9.10 -1.60 -2.97
C GLY A 231 -9.72 -0.88 -4.18
N SER A 232 -10.58 0.12 -4.00
CA SER A 232 -11.24 0.86 -5.07
C SER A 232 -10.69 2.27 -5.33
N ALA A 233 -9.80 2.80 -4.48
CA ALA A 233 -9.21 4.13 -4.64
C ALA A 233 -7.76 4.17 -4.17
N TRP A 234 -6.93 4.99 -4.83
CA TRP A 234 -5.53 5.15 -4.45
C TRP A 234 -5.41 5.89 -3.12
N PRO A 235 -4.46 5.50 -2.24
CA PRO A 235 -4.20 6.23 -1.02
C PRO A 235 -3.51 7.57 -1.35
N ALA A 236 -3.62 8.53 -0.42
CA ALA A 236 -2.92 9.81 -0.54
C ALA A 236 -1.41 9.61 -0.77
N GLY A 237 -0.82 10.40 -1.68
CA GLY A 237 0.61 10.37 -2.00
C GLY A 237 1.07 9.20 -2.88
N ALA A 238 0.17 8.31 -3.30
CA ALA A 238 0.48 7.25 -4.25
C ALA A 238 0.84 7.84 -5.62
N VAL A 239 2.00 7.44 -6.16
CA VAL A 239 2.44 7.84 -7.50
C VAL A 239 2.96 6.68 -8.35
N LYS A 240 3.38 5.58 -7.73
CA LYS A 240 3.78 4.36 -8.42
C LYS A 240 3.11 3.14 -7.81
N ALA A 241 2.87 2.12 -8.62
CA ALA A 241 2.40 0.83 -8.15
C ALA A 241 3.07 -0.32 -8.91
N GLN A 242 3.01 -1.50 -8.32
CA GLN A 242 3.24 -2.77 -9.01
C GLN A 242 2.22 -3.80 -8.52
N VAL A 243 1.86 -4.75 -9.38
CA VAL A 243 0.93 -5.82 -9.01
C VAL A 243 1.55 -6.66 -7.89
N VAL A 244 0.72 -7.05 -6.92
CA VAL A 244 1.09 -7.97 -5.84
C VAL A 244 -0.01 -9.03 -5.68
N ILE A 245 0.41 -10.27 -5.50
CA ILE A 245 -0.47 -11.39 -5.18
C ILE A 245 0.15 -12.17 -4.01
N LEU A 246 -0.63 -12.32 -2.93
CA LEU A 246 -0.33 -13.26 -1.85
C LEU A 246 -1.03 -14.56 -2.21
N VAL A 247 -0.26 -15.65 -2.16
CA VAL A 247 -0.69 -16.95 -2.65
C VAL A 247 -0.57 -17.98 -1.54
N ASN A 248 -1.51 -18.92 -1.48
CA ASN A 248 -1.56 -20.00 -0.49
C ASN A 248 -1.43 -19.47 0.96
N TRP A 249 -2.00 -18.29 1.25
CA TRP A 249 -1.70 -17.55 2.48
C TRP A 249 -2.07 -18.31 3.76
N ASN A 250 -3.07 -19.18 3.66
CA ASN A 250 -3.56 -20.05 4.72
C ASN A 250 -2.91 -21.45 4.73
N ASN A 251 -2.20 -21.88 3.68
CA ASN A 251 -1.70 -23.24 3.57
C ASN A 251 -0.39 -23.34 2.77
N LYS A 252 0.74 -23.38 3.49
CA LYS A 252 2.09 -23.46 2.89
C LYS A 252 2.42 -24.76 2.14
N LYS A 253 1.54 -25.76 2.15
CA LYS A 253 1.76 -27.03 1.44
C LYS A 253 1.18 -27.02 0.02
N LEU A 254 0.29 -26.07 -0.27
CA LEU A 254 -0.36 -25.98 -1.58
C LEU A 254 0.54 -25.35 -2.64
N GLU A 255 0.17 -25.63 -3.88
CA GLU A 255 0.60 -24.90 -5.06
C GLU A 255 -0.63 -24.23 -5.68
N THR A 256 -0.46 -23.09 -6.33
CA THR A 256 -1.54 -22.39 -7.04
C THR A 256 -1.08 -22.00 -8.42
N GLN A 257 -1.93 -22.25 -9.41
CA GLN A 257 -1.74 -21.83 -10.79
C GLN A 257 -2.51 -20.55 -11.09
N PHE A 258 -1.93 -19.69 -11.93
CA PHE A 258 -2.51 -18.45 -12.43
C PHE A 258 -2.37 -18.39 -13.95
N LYS A 259 -3.36 -17.79 -14.62
CA LYS A 259 -3.31 -17.48 -16.05
C LYS A 259 -4.18 -16.27 -16.36
N ASP A 260 -4.12 -15.81 -17.60
CA ASP A 260 -4.91 -14.68 -18.11
C ASP A 260 -4.74 -13.41 -17.26
N ILE A 261 -3.55 -13.22 -16.69
CA ILE A 261 -3.22 -12.07 -15.85
C ILE A 261 -3.15 -10.84 -16.75
N SER A 262 -3.95 -9.83 -16.43
CA SER A 262 -4.07 -8.59 -17.19
C SER A 262 -4.22 -7.39 -16.26
N LEU A 263 -3.57 -6.30 -16.64
CA LEU A 263 -3.75 -4.97 -16.06
C LEU A 263 -4.19 -4.03 -17.18
N THR A 264 -5.47 -3.69 -17.21
CA THR A 264 -6.02 -2.75 -18.20
C THR A 264 -6.08 -1.35 -17.59
N VAL A 265 -5.70 -0.34 -18.36
CA VAL A 265 -5.77 1.08 -17.98
C VAL A 265 -6.66 1.81 -18.98
N LYS A 266 -7.68 2.51 -18.48
CA LYS A 266 -8.63 3.30 -19.28
C LYS A 266 -8.74 4.72 -18.75
#